data_AF-A0A6J4LKF4-F1
#
_entry.id   AF-A0A6J4LKF4-F1
#
_cell.length_a   1.000
_cell.length_b   1.000
_cell.length_c   1.000
_cell.angle_alpha   90.00
_cell.angle_beta   90.00
_cell.angle_gamma   90.00
#
_symmetry.space_group_name_H-M   'P 1'
#
loop_
_entity.id
_entity.type
_entity.pdbx_description
1 polymer ?
#
loop_
_entity_poly.entity_id
_entity_poly.type
_entity_poly.pdbx_seq_one_letter_code
_entity_poly.pdbx_strand_id
1 'polypeptide(L)'
;MTDPAAPPGAPAAPVSLRALREEMAARNRRLAEEADADKRRDAALTALRCLTWMLLGLACLGWSFHTTDPGYGRAAFFAGLGIGNGGIIFTLLGFYRRGERRGDW
;
A
#
# COMPACT_ATOMS: atom_id res chain seq x y z
N MET A 1 -53.93 -2.41 -45.01
CA MET A 1 -53.70 -2.99 -43.68
C MET A 1 -52.49 -2.26 -43.11
N THR A 2 -52.76 -1.12 -42.46
CA THR A 2 -51.76 -0.16 -42.02
C THR A 2 -51.10 -0.66 -40.74
N ASP A 3 -49.78 -0.80 -40.79
CA ASP A 3 -48.91 -1.03 -39.65
C ASP A 3 -49.03 0.18 -38.69
N PRO A 4 -49.42 0.01 -37.41
CA PRO A 4 -49.49 1.13 -36.49
C PRO A 4 -48.07 1.54 -36.09
N ALA A 5 -47.63 2.66 -36.67
CA ALA A 5 -46.43 3.37 -36.29
C ALA A 5 -46.31 3.49 -34.77
N ALA A 6 -45.21 2.97 -34.22
CA ALA A 6 -44.84 3.17 -32.82
C ALA A 6 -44.78 4.68 -32.51
N PRO A 7 -45.38 5.13 -31.39
CA PRO A 7 -45.47 6.56 -31.09
C PRO A 7 -44.07 7.17 -30.86
N PRO A 8 -43.73 8.28 -31.54
CA PRO A 8 -42.48 9.01 -31.34
C PRO A 8 -42.56 9.78 -30.02
N GLY A 9 -42.08 9.16 -28.95
CA GLY A 9 -42.09 9.78 -27.63
C GLY A 9 -42.04 8.84 -26.43
N ALA A 10 -41.72 7.55 -26.61
CA ALA A 10 -41.46 6.69 -25.47
C ALA A 10 -40.25 7.26 -24.69
N PRO A 11 -40.43 7.73 -23.43
CA PRO A 11 -39.29 8.12 -22.62
C PRO A 11 -38.35 6.92 -22.54
N ALA A 12 -37.04 7.15 -22.72
CA ALA A 12 -36.03 6.10 -22.59
C ALA A 12 -36.38 5.25 -21.36
N ALA A 13 -36.71 3.97 -21.60
CA ALA A 13 -37.19 3.07 -20.55
C ALA A 13 -36.28 3.23 -19.33
N PRO A 14 -36.82 3.48 -18.13
CA PRO A 14 -35.99 3.78 -16.98
C PRO A 14 -35.01 2.62 -16.82
N VAL A 15 -33.72 2.91 -16.94
CA VAL A 15 -32.65 1.94 -16.72
C VAL A 15 -33.02 1.17 -15.47
N SER A 16 -33.29 -0.14 -15.60
CA SER A 16 -33.90 -0.88 -14.51
C SER A 16 -33.03 -0.72 -13.28
N LEU A 17 -33.63 -0.43 -12.12
CA LEU A 17 -32.87 -0.25 -10.87
C LEU A 17 -31.95 -1.45 -10.57
N ARG A 18 -32.30 -2.63 -11.09
CA ARG A 18 -31.44 -3.82 -11.07
C ARG A 18 -30.18 -3.65 -11.91
N ALA A 19 -30.32 -3.25 -13.19
CA ALA A 19 -29.18 -2.99 -14.07
C ALA A 19 -28.26 -1.88 -13.50
N LEU A 20 -28.84 -0.79 -12.97
CA LEU A 20 -28.07 0.27 -12.34
C LEU A 20 -27.31 -0.22 -11.10
N ARG A 21 -27.94 -1.08 -10.30
CA ARG A 21 -27.33 -1.66 -9.09
C ARG A 21 -26.24 -2.67 -9.42
N GLU A 22 -26.41 -3.46 -10.49
CA GLU A 22 -25.40 -4.39 -11.01
C GLU A 22 -24.19 -3.64 -11.56
N GLU A 23 -24.42 -2.56 -12.31
CA GLU A 23 -23.35 -1.70 -12.82
C GLU A 23 -22.55 -1.05 -11.68
N MET A 24 -23.25 -0.50 -10.68
CA MET A 24 -22.61 0.07 -9.49
C MET A 24 -21.86 -1.00 -8.68
N ALA A 25 -22.40 -2.21 -8.56
CA ALA A 25 -21.73 -3.32 -7.88
C ALA A 25 -20.47 -3.77 -8.64
N ALA A 26 -20.54 -3.88 -9.97
CA ALA A 26 -19.39 -4.21 -10.82
C ALA A 26 -18.31 -3.12 -10.74
N ARG A 27 -18.71 -1.85 -10.77
CA ARG A 27 -17.80 -0.71 -10.62
C ARG A 27 -17.13 -0.71 -9.24
N ASN A 28 -17.89 -0.93 -8.17
CA ASN A 28 -17.34 -1.01 -6.82
C ASN A 28 -16.35 -2.18 -6.65
N ARG A 29 -16.62 -3.35 -7.25
CA ARG A 29 -15.69 -4.48 -7.22
C ARG A 29 -14.36 -4.15 -7.87
N ARG A 30 -14.38 -3.51 -9.04
CA ARG A 30 -13.16 -3.08 -9.74
C ARG A 30 -12.35 -2.07 -8.91
N LEU A 31 -13.04 -1.07 -8.34
CA LEU A 31 -12.40 -0.08 -7.47
C LEU A 31 -11.81 -0.71 -6.20
N ALA A 32 -12.47 -1.73 -5.64
CA ALA A 32 -11.95 -2.47 -4.49
C ALA A 32 -10.72 -3.29 -4.85
N GLU A 33 -10.72 -4.00 -5.99
CA GLU A 33 -9.57 -4.77 -6.48
C GLU A 33 -8.35 -3.87 -6.74
N GLU A 34 -8.55 -2.71 -7.36
CA GLU A 34 -7.50 -1.71 -7.60
C GLU A 34 -6.95 -1.16 -6.27
N ALA A 35 -7.83 -0.80 -5.33
CA ALA A 35 -7.42 -0.33 -4.01
C ALA A 35 -6.63 -1.39 -3.24
N ASP A 36 -7.02 -2.66 -3.31
CA ASP A 36 -6.31 -3.76 -2.66
C ASP A 36 -4.93 -4.00 -3.29
N ALA A 37 -4.81 -3.88 -4.61
CA ALA A 37 -3.53 -3.98 -5.29
C ALA A 37 -2.57 -2.86 -4.83
N ASP A 38 -3.06 -1.63 -4.73
CA ASP A 38 -2.28 -0.48 -4.25
C ASP A 38 -1.85 -0.62 -2.79
N LYS A 39 -2.75 -1.13 -1.92
CA LYS A 39 -2.41 -1.45 -0.52
C LYS A 39 -1.31 -2.49 -0.44
N ARG A 40 -1.42 -3.59 -1.21
CA ARG A 40 -0.41 -4.66 -1.25
C ARG A 40 0.93 -4.16 -1.75
N ARG A 41 0.94 -3.31 -2.79
CA ARG A 41 2.16 -2.69 -3.31
C ARG A 41 2.84 -1.80 -2.27
N ASP A 42 2.07 -0.96 -1.58
CA ASP A 42 2.58 -0.12 -0.50
C ASP A 42 3.14 -0.93 0.66
N ALA A 43 2.46 -2.01 1.05
CA ALA A 43 2.91 -2.93 2.08
C ALA A 43 4.23 -3.62 1.67
N ALA A 44 4.33 -4.10 0.42
CA ALA A 44 5.53 -4.73 -0.10
C ALA A 44 6.73 -3.76 -0.12
N LEU A 45 6.53 -2.51 -0.56
CA LEU A 45 7.59 -1.48 -0.54
C LEU A 45 8.01 -1.11 0.88
N THR A 46 7.06 -1.13 1.82
CA THR A 46 7.34 -0.88 3.25
C THR A 46 8.17 -2.03 3.83
N ALA A 47 7.79 -3.28 3.55
CA ALA A 47 8.55 -4.46 3.97
C ALA A 47 9.97 -4.43 3.40
N LEU A 48 10.14 -4.09 2.12
CA LEU A 48 11.46 -3.97 1.49
C LEU A 48 12.33 -2.91 2.17
N ARG A 49 11.77 -1.74 2.51
CA ARG A 49 12.49 -0.71 3.26
C ARG A 49 12.91 -1.18 4.65
N CYS A 50 12.04 -1.89 5.36
CA CYS A 50 12.40 -2.49 6.65
C CYS A 50 13.56 -3.49 6.51
N LEU A 51 13.55 -4.32 5.46
CA LEU A 51 14.66 -5.22 5.15
C LEU A 51 15.95 -4.45 4.87
N THR A 52 15.89 -3.34 4.12
CA THR A 52 17.06 -2.48 3.87
C THR A 52 17.65 -1.95 5.17
N TRP A 53 16.84 -1.43 6.08
CA TRP A 53 17.31 -0.94 7.38
C TRP A 53 17.90 -2.05 8.25
N MET A 54 17.28 -3.23 8.24
CA MET A 54 17.78 -4.40 8.95
C MET A 54 19.15 -4.83 8.42
N LEU A 55 19.31 -4.94 7.10
CA LEU A 55 20.57 -5.28 6.47
C LEU A 55 21.66 -4.23 6.74
N LEU A 56 21.30 -2.94 6.75
CA LEU A 56 22.22 -1.87 7.08
C LEU A 56 22.70 -1.97 8.53
N GLY A 57 21.79 -2.24 9.47
CA GLY A 57 22.12 -2.51 10.86
C GLY A 57 23.04 -3.73 11.02
N LEU A 58 22.74 -4.83 10.32
CA LEU A 58 23.58 -6.04 10.30
C LEU A 58 24.96 -5.78 9.71
N ALA A 59 25.07 -4.97 8.66
CA ALA A 59 26.35 -4.60 8.06
C ALA A 59 27.20 -3.81 9.05
N CYS A 60 26.61 -2.85 9.79
CA CYS A 60 27.29 -2.12 10.86
C CYS A 60 27.73 -3.04 12.02
N LEU A 61 26.88 -4.00 12.41
CA LEU A 61 27.20 -5.01 13.41
C LEU A 61 28.35 -5.92 12.96
N GLY A 62 28.30 -6.44 11.73
CA GLY A 62 29.37 -7.24 11.14
C GLY A 62 30.69 -6.48 11.05
N TRP A 63 30.62 -5.20 10.66
CA TRP A 63 31.77 -4.30 10.65
C TRP A 63 32.36 -4.09 12.05
N SER A 64 31.50 -3.96 13.08
CA SER A 64 31.94 -3.88 14.47
C SER A 64 32.74 -5.11 14.92
N PHE A 65 32.37 -6.31 14.46
CA PHE A 65 33.11 -7.54 14.80
C PHE A 65 34.41 -7.68 14.02
N HIS A 66 34.49 -7.08 12.82
CA HIS A 66 35.72 -7.08 12.03
C HIS A 66 36.73 -6.02 12.50
N THR A 67 36.26 -4.93 13.09
CA THR A 67 37.10 -3.81 13.52
C THR A 67 37.85 -4.15 14.81
N THR A 68 39.18 -4.17 14.74
CA THR A 68 40.06 -4.49 15.89
C THR A 68 40.23 -3.33 16.87
N ASP A 69 39.82 -2.11 16.47
CA ASP A 69 39.83 -0.93 17.33
C ASP A 69 38.57 -0.91 18.24
N PRO A 70 38.74 -0.93 19.57
CA PRO A 70 37.62 -0.95 20.52
C PRO A 70 36.68 0.26 20.42
N GLY A 71 37.21 1.43 20.04
CA GLY A 71 36.43 2.67 19.93
C GLY A 71 35.48 2.66 18.73
N TYR A 72 36.02 2.32 17.57
CA TYR A 72 35.24 2.23 16.34
C TYR A 72 34.26 1.04 16.35
N GLY A 73 34.64 -0.09 16.97
CA GLY A 73 33.74 -1.22 17.15
C GLY A 73 32.49 -0.83 17.95
N ARG A 74 32.66 -0.18 19.11
CA ARG A 74 31.52 0.26 19.93
C ARG A 74 30.61 1.24 19.19
N ALA A 75 31.19 2.20 18.46
CA ALA A 75 30.44 3.15 17.67
C ALA A 75 29.63 2.45 16.56
N ALA A 76 30.23 1.53 15.82
CA ALA A 76 29.56 0.76 14.77
C ALA A 76 28.43 -0.13 15.32
N PHE A 77 28.62 -0.72 16.51
CA PHE A 77 27.60 -1.50 17.19
C PHE A 77 26.36 -0.67 17.55
N PHE A 78 26.55 0.46 18.23
CA PHE A 78 25.44 1.35 18.61
C PHE A 78 24.79 2.02 17.39
N ALA A 79 25.59 2.38 16.38
CA ALA A 79 25.07 2.88 15.11
C ALA A 79 24.21 1.81 14.42
N GLY A 80 24.67 0.56 14.35
CA GLY A 80 23.90 -0.54 13.75
C GLY A 80 22.57 -0.81 14.47
N LEU A 81 22.58 -0.80 15.81
CA LEU A 81 21.36 -0.90 16.62
C LEU A 81 20.41 0.28 16.37
N GLY A 82 20.93 1.51 16.36
CA GLY A 82 20.13 2.71 16.14
C GLY A 82 19.53 2.76 14.74
N ILE A 83 20.34 2.49 13.71
CA ILE A 83 19.93 2.50 12.30
C ILE A 83 18.92 1.40 12.02
N GLY A 84 19.17 0.17 12.49
CA GLY A 84 18.27 -0.95 12.28
C GLY A 84 16.90 -0.71 12.94
N ASN A 85 16.89 -0.43 14.24
CA ASN A 85 15.63 -0.23 14.96
C ASN A 85 14.94 1.07 14.58
N GLY A 86 15.68 2.18 14.51
CA GLY A 86 15.14 3.50 14.18
C GLY A 86 14.61 3.57 12.75
N GLY A 87 15.32 2.99 11.78
CA GLY A 87 14.89 2.93 10.39
C GLY A 87 13.61 2.11 10.20
N ILE A 88 13.48 0.97 10.90
CA ILE A 88 12.26 0.15 10.90
C ILE A 88 11.09 0.94 11.49
N ILE A 89 11.24 1.53 12.67
CA ILE A 89 10.18 2.31 13.33
C ILE A 89 9.73 3.47 12.44
N PHE A 90 10.66 4.23 11.88
CA PHE A 90 10.35 5.36 10.98
C PHE A 90 9.58 4.90 9.73
N THR A 91 9.98 3.76 9.15
CA THR A 91 9.33 3.19 7.97
C THR A 91 7.90 2.74 8.27
N LEU A 92 7.70 2.06 9.40
CA LEU A 92 6.38 1.64 9.87
C LEU A 92 5.48 2.83 10.20
N LEU A 93 6.00 3.86 10.86
CA LEU A 93 5.26 5.09 11.15
C LEU A 93 4.84 5.80 9.85
N GLY A 94 5.73 5.82 8.85
CA GLY A 94 5.41 6.34 7.53
C GLY A 94 4.32 5.54 6.82
N PHE A 95 4.31 4.21 6.95
CA PHE A 95 3.24 3.35 6.44
C PHE A 95 1.92 3.60 7.17
N TYR A 96 1.95 3.68 8.50
CA TYR A 96 0.79 4.00 9.32
C TYR A 96 0.14 5.32 8.91
N ARG A 97 0.95 6.37 8.72
CA ARG A 97 0.46 7.67 8.25
C ARG A 97 -0.05 7.65 6.81
N ARG A 98 0.42 6.73 5.97
CA ARG A 98 -0.10 6.57 4.60
C ARG A 98 -1.46 5.91 4.59
N GLY A 99 -1.68 4.86 5.38
CA GLY A 99 -2.98 4.20 5.44
C GLY A 99 -4.05 5.02 6.17
N GLU A 100 -3.67 5.77 7.22
CA GLU A 100 -4.60 6.73 7.87
C GLU A 100 -5.10 7.79 6.86
N ARG A 101 -4.21 8.32 6.00
CA ARG A 101 -4.61 9.25 4.92
C ARG A 101 -5.46 8.60 3.82
N ARG A 102 -5.36 7.28 3.64
CA ARG A 102 -6.19 6.51 2.69
C ARG A 102 -7.52 6.07 3.29
N GLY A 103 -7.71 6.21 4.61
CA GLY A 103 -8.88 5.73 5.34
C GLY A 103 -8.87 4.21 5.53
N ASP A 104 -7.69 3.60 5.57
CA ASP A 104 -7.54 2.15 5.80
C ASP A 104 -7.82 1.77 7.27
N TRP A 105 -7.62 2.72 8.20
CA TRP A 105 -7.91 2.65 9.64
C TRP A 105 -8.15 4.05 10.20
#